data_AF-A0AA97GAG9-F1
#
_entry.id   AF-A0AA97GAG9-F1
#
_cell.length_a   1.000
_cell.length_b   1.000
_cell.length_c   1.000
_cell.angle_alpha   90.00
_cell.angle_beta   90.00
_cell.angle_gamma   90.00
#
_symmetry.space_group_name_H-M   'P 1'
#
loop_
_entity.id
_entity.type
_entity.pdbx_description
1 polymer ?
#
loop_
_entity_poly.entity_id
_entity_poly.type
_entity_poly.pdbx_seq_one_letter_code
_entity_poly.pdbx_strand_id
1 'polypeptide(L)'
;MFRQGQGNGGSLIYKQALRQQQHRNNKKNIEETTMKKSIIALAFIATGLATGVQAKTTALPTLTDGAALELVNQGLQFCRKDGYNVSVAVVDRTGSLKAFGRSELAGPHTVDSAQKKAFTAASMGQPTANLAKLVTDKPFLQGLKDMDSRMLLLGGGMPIKVDGQIVGGIGIGGAPGGHLDQACAEQAIKVALK
;
A
#
# COMPACT_ATOMS: atom_id res chain seq x y z
N MET A 1 -16.82 -30.13 112.62
CA MET A 1 -16.87 -28.74 112.12
C MET A 1 -16.14 -28.71 110.78
N PHE A 2 -16.83 -28.23 109.73
CA PHE A 2 -16.38 -27.78 108.39
C PHE A 2 -17.09 -28.40 107.18
N ARG A 3 -17.69 -27.48 106.42
CA ARG A 3 -18.55 -27.59 105.24
C ARG A 3 -17.74 -27.20 103.99
N GLN A 4 -18.16 -27.76 102.85
CA GLN A 4 -18.25 -27.20 101.49
C GLN A 4 -17.00 -26.77 100.70
N GLY A 5 -17.03 -27.13 99.40
CA GLY A 5 -16.26 -26.48 98.34
C GLY A 5 -16.33 -27.20 96.99
N GLN A 6 -17.45 -27.07 96.27
CA GLN A 6 -17.55 -27.48 94.86
C GLN A 6 -16.63 -26.62 93.97
N GLY A 7 -15.85 -27.24 93.08
CA GLY A 7 -15.01 -26.57 92.08
C GLY A 7 -15.39 -26.94 90.66
N ASN A 8 -16.37 -26.25 90.10
CA ASN A 8 -16.93 -26.40 88.74
C ASN A 8 -15.98 -25.81 87.65
N GLY A 9 -14.67 -26.09 87.73
CA GLY A 9 -13.63 -25.42 86.95
C GLY A 9 -13.24 -26.09 85.62
N GLY A 10 -13.36 -27.42 85.52
CA GLY A 10 -12.86 -28.17 84.34
C GLY A 10 -13.73 -28.04 83.07
N SER A 11 -15.03 -27.80 83.23
CA SER A 11 -16.00 -27.73 82.11
C SER A 11 -15.86 -26.44 81.29
N LEU A 12 -15.45 -25.34 81.92
CA LEU A 12 -15.37 -24.04 81.27
C LEU A 12 -14.14 -23.92 80.36
N ILE A 13 -13.00 -24.46 80.81
CA ILE A 13 -11.72 -24.42 80.08
C ILE A 13 -11.79 -25.31 78.83
N TYR A 14 -12.42 -26.48 78.94
CA TYR A 14 -12.63 -27.37 77.80
C TYR A 14 -13.55 -26.75 76.73
N LYS A 15 -14.64 -26.09 77.14
CA LYS A 15 -15.52 -25.37 76.22
C LYS A 15 -14.84 -24.16 75.56
N GLN A 16 -13.94 -23.47 76.28
CA GLN A 16 -13.15 -22.37 75.72
C GLN A 16 -12.12 -22.87 74.69
N ALA A 17 -11.46 -24.00 74.94
CA ALA A 17 -10.52 -24.61 74.00
C ALA A 17 -11.21 -25.07 72.71
N LEU A 18 -12.38 -25.71 72.80
CA LEU A 18 -13.17 -26.13 71.63
C LEU A 18 -13.65 -24.93 70.80
N ARG A 19 -14.09 -23.84 71.45
CA ARG A 19 -14.45 -22.60 70.75
C ARG A 19 -13.25 -21.97 70.04
N GLN A 20 -12.07 -21.94 70.68
CA GLN A 20 -10.86 -21.45 70.02
C GLN A 20 -10.45 -22.31 68.82
N GLN A 21 -10.60 -23.63 68.92
CA GLN A 21 -10.29 -24.54 67.82
C GLN A 21 -11.28 -24.39 66.65
N GLN A 22 -12.58 -24.23 66.92
CA GLN A 22 -13.58 -23.91 65.90
C GLN A 22 -13.32 -22.55 65.24
N HIS A 23 -12.96 -21.51 66.00
CA HIS A 23 -12.58 -20.22 65.43
C HIS A 23 -11.34 -20.31 64.53
N ARG A 24 -10.31 -21.07 64.93
CA ARG A 24 -9.11 -21.29 64.12
C ARG A 24 -9.43 -22.05 62.82
N ASN A 25 -10.28 -23.08 62.88
CA ASN A 25 -10.68 -23.84 61.70
C ASN A 25 -11.55 -23.01 60.74
N ASN A 26 -12.49 -22.22 61.27
CA ASN A 26 -13.34 -21.36 60.45
C ASN A 26 -12.52 -20.25 59.76
N LYS A 27 -11.52 -19.67 60.44
CA LYS A 27 -10.60 -18.69 59.86
C LYS A 27 -9.77 -19.27 58.71
N LYS A 28 -9.21 -20.48 58.88
CA LYS A 28 -8.47 -21.18 57.81
C LYS A 28 -9.34 -21.46 56.58
N ASN A 29 -10.58 -21.92 56.78
CA ASN A 29 -11.51 -22.19 55.68
C ASN A 29 -11.90 -20.91 54.93
N ILE A 30 -12.09 -19.79 55.64
CA ILE A 30 -12.39 -18.48 55.03
C ILE A 30 -11.19 -17.98 54.21
N GLU A 31 -9.97 -18.06 54.73
CA GLU A 31 -8.75 -17.66 54.01
C GLU A 31 -8.52 -18.52 52.76
N GLU A 32 -8.68 -19.84 52.84
CA GLU A 32 -8.51 -20.74 51.70
C GLU A 32 -9.59 -20.53 50.62
N THR A 33 -10.83 -20.27 51.02
CA THR A 33 -11.94 -19.99 50.09
C THR A 33 -11.80 -18.62 49.41
N THR A 34 -11.26 -17.64 50.13
CA THR A 34 -11.04 -16.28 49.59
C THR A 34 -9.86 -16.30 48.61
N MET A 35 -8.79 -17.03 48.92
CA MET A 35 -7.63 -17.18 48.05
C MET A 35 -7.97 -17.93 46.74
N LYS A 36 -8.79 -18.99 46.81
CA LYS A 36 -9.25 -19.72 45.61
C LYS A 36 -10.17 -18.88 44.71
N LYS A 37 -11.04 -18.04 45.29
CA LYS A 37 -11.91 -17.12 44.51
C LYS A 37 -11.11 -15.99 43.85
N SER A 38 -10.07 -15.48 44.50
CA SER A 38 -9.19 -14.44 43.94
C SER A 38 -8.31 -14.94 42.79
N ILE A 39 -7.87 -16.21 42.81
CA ILE A 39 -7.06 -16.79 41.73
C ILE A 39 -7.89 -17.02 40.45
N ILE A 40 -9.17 -17.37 40.58
CA ILE A 40 -10.07 -17.58 39.42
C ILE A 40 -10.44 -16.25 38.75
N ALA A 41 -10.50 -15.14 39.49
CA ALA A 41 -10.82 -13.82 38.94
C ALA A 41 -9.66 -13.17 38.14
N LEU A 42 -8.39 -13.48 38.46
CA LEU A 42 -7.24 -12.96 37.72
C LEU A 42 -6.94 -13.70 36.41
N ALA A 43 -7.43 -14.93 36.24
CA ALA A 43 -7.19 -15.72 35.03
C ALA A 43 -8.08 -15.30 33.83
N PHE A 44 -9.09 -14.47 34.02
CA PHE A 44 -10.08 -14.12 32.99
C PHE A 44 -9.88 -12.77 32.29
N ILE A 45 -8.85 -11.98 32.63
CA ILE A 45 -8.69 -10.61 32.09
C ILE A 45 -7.75 -10.53 30.87
N ALA A 46 -7.09 -11.61 30.45
CA ALA A 46 -6.04 -11.55 29.42
C ALA A 46 -6.45 -12.00 28.01
N THR A 47 -7.73 -12.24 27.72
CA THR A 47 -8.20 -12.55 26.35
C THR A 47 -8.83 -11.34 25.68
N GLY A 48 -8.13 -10.22 25.69
CA GLY A 48 -8.28 -9.24 24.62
C GLY A 48 -7.71 -9.85 23.36
N LEU A 49 -8.52 -10.60 22.61
CA LEU A 49 -8.18 -11.08 21.27
C LEU A 49 -7.82 -9.86 20.43
N ALA A 50 -6.53 -9.64 20.21
CA ALA A 50 -6.04 -8.67 19.25
C ALA A 50 -6.58 -9.09 17.88
N THR A 51 -7.68 -8.47 17.45
CA THR A 51 -8.18 -8.53 16.07
C THR A 51 -7.26 -7.67 15.20
N GLY A 52 -6.00 -8.06 15.11
CA GLY A 52 -5.06 -7.47 14.17
C GLY A 52 -5.47 -7.88 12.75
N VAL A 53 -5.72 -6.89 11.88
CA VAL A 53 -5.79 -7.15 10.44
C VAL A 53 -4.42 -7.68 10.00
N GLN A 54 -4.34 -8.93 9.52
CA GLN A 54 -3.11 -9.41 8.88
C GLN A 54 -2.84 -8.57 7.63
N ALA A 55 -1.63 -8.01 7.55
CA ALA A 55 -1.15 -7.38 6.33
C ALA A 55 -1.08 -8.42 5.21
N LYS A 56 -1.93 -8.26 4.20
CA LYS A 56 -1.88 -9.01 2.95
C LYS A 56 -1.25 -8.12 1.88
N THR A 57 -0.25 -8.64 1.17
CA THR A 57 0.42 -7.91 0.08
C THR A 57 -0.06 -8.43 -1.27
N THR A 58 0.07 -7.59 -2.30
CA THR A 58 -0.16 -7.97 -3.70
C THR A 58 1.13 -7.75 -4.47
N ALA A 59 1.57 -8.76 -5.22
CA ALA A 59 2.68 -8.60 -6.16
C ALA A 59 2.18 -7.84 -7.39
N LEU A 60 2.87 -6.75 -7.75
CA LEU A 60 2.59 -5.98 -8.96
C LEU A 60 3.68 -6.28 -10.00
N PRO A 61 3.32 -6.62 -11.24
CA PRO A 61 4.31 -6.71 -12.31
C PRO A 61 4.91 -5.33 -12.56
N THR A 62 6.23 -5.30 -12.71
CA THR A 62 7.00 -4.05 -12.88
C THR A 62 8.04 -4.23 -13.98
N LEU A 63 8.35 -3.13 -14.66
CA LEU A 63 9.42 -3.11 -15.66
C LEU A 63 10.78 -3.23 -14.99
N THR A 64 11.65 -4.05 -15.58
CA THR A 64 13.08 -4.02 -15.26
C THR A 64 13.68 -2.70 -15.74
N ASP A 65 14.78 -2.30 -15.12
CA ASP A 65 15.60 -1.17 -15.56
C ASP A 65 16.10 -1.36 -17.01
N GLY A 66 16.56 -2.57 -17.36
CA GLY A 66 16.97 -2.92 -18.71
C GLY A 66 15.85 -2.75 -19.74
N ALA A 67 14.63 -3.21 -19.45
CA ALA A 67 13.49 -3.04 -20.34
C ALA A 67 13.11 -1.55 -20.50
N ALA A 68 13.15 -0.77 -19.41
CA ALA A 68 12.87 0.66 -19.45
C ALA A 68 13.90 1.43 -20.29
N LEU A 69 15.19 1.13 -20.15
CA LEU A 69 16.25 1.72 -20.98
C LEU A 69 16.11 1.33 -22.46
N GLU A 70 15.77 0.07 -22.73
CA GLU A 70 15.59 -0.40 -24.10
C GLU A 70 14.41 0.32 -24.78
N LEU A 71 13.29 0.50 -24.08
CA LEU A 71 12.16 1.29 -24.57
C LEU A 71 12.54 2.73 -24.92
N VAL A 72 13.36 3.38 -24.08
CA VAL A 72 13.87 4.73 -24.34
C VAL A 72 14.75 4.74 -25.60
N ASN A 73 15.67 3.79 -25.71
CA ASN A 73 16.59 3.69 -26.84
C ASN A 73 15.82 3.46 -28.16
N GLN A 74 14.87 2.54 -28.17
CA GLN A 74 14.04 2.27 -29.34
C GLN A 74 13.18 3.50 -29.70
N GLY A 75 12.57 4.17 -28.74
CA GLY A 75 11.78 5.39 -28.98
C GLY A 75 12.60 6.49 -29.65
N LEU A 76 13.82 6.74 -29.15
CA LEU A 76 14.75 7.69 -29.76
C LEU A 76 15.14 7.27 -31.18
N GLN A 77 15.48 5.99 -31.38
CA GLN A 77 15.88 5.48 -32.69
C GLN A 77 14.76 5.57 -33.73
N PHE A 78 13.52 5.22 -33.37
CA PHE A 78 12.40 5.29 -34.30
C PHE A 78 12.09 6.72 -34.70
N CYS A 79 12.01 7.65 -33.75
CA CYS A 79 11.78 9.06 -34.07
C CYS A 79 12.94 9.68 -34.85
N ARG A 80 14.19 9.28 -34.58
CA ARG A 80 15.36 9.76 -35.32
C ARG A 80 15.36 9.35 -36.79
N LYS A 81 14.82 8.17 -37.14
CA LYS A 81 14.72 7.72 -38.55
C LYS A 81 13.92 8.67 -39.42
N ASP A 82 12.94 9.35 -38.83
CA ASP A 82 12.08 10.32 -39.49
C ASP A 82 12.58 11.77 -39.31
N GLY A 83 13.77 11.96 -38.72
CA GLY A 83 14.38 13.27 -38.49
C GLY A 83 13.83 14.04 -37.29
N TYR A 84 13.07 13.39 -36.39
CA TYR A 84 12.49 14.03 -35.22
C TYR A 84 13.47 14.06 -34.04
N ASN A 85 13.57 15.23 -33.39
CA ASN A 85 14.33 15.41 -32.17
C ASN A 85 13.38 15.40 -30.96
N VAL A 86 13.38 14.29 -30.22
CA VAL A 86 12.39 14.03 -29.16
C VAL A 86 13.02 13.78 -27.80
N SER A 87 12.23 13.97 -26.75
CA SER A 87 12.44 13.36 -25.43
C SER A 87 11.55 12.12 -25.30
N VAL A 88 12.05 11.09 -24.65
CA VAL A 88 11.38 9.83 -24.36
C VAL A 88 11.47 9.57 -22.86
N ALA A 89 10.33 9.32 -22.23
CA ALA A 89 10.23 8.98 -20.81
C ALA A 89 9.51 7.64 -20.66
N VAL A 90 10.00 6.80 -19.74
CA VAL A 90 9.33 5.56 -19.31
C VAL A 90 9.09 5.65 -17.81
N VAL A 91 7.86 5.39 -17.39
CA VAL A 91 7.45 5.32 -15.99
C VAL A 91 6.98 3.91 -15.64
N ASP A 92 7.11 3.54 -14.37
CA ASP A 92 6.52 2.30 -13.85
C ASP A 92 5.01 2.42 -13.59
N ARG A 93 4.41 1.35 -13.06
CA ARG A 93 2.99 1.27 -12.72
C ARG A 93 2.51 2.35 -11.74
N THR A 94 3.40 2.88 -10.90
CA THR A 94 3.10 3.95 -9.94
C THR A 94 3.18 5.34 -10.58
N GLY A 95 3.66 5.42 -11.83
CA GLY A 95 3.92 6.67 -12.52
C GLY A 95 5.26 7.29 -12.16
N SER A 96 6.15 6.52 -11.51
CA SER A 96 7.50 6.97 -11.17
C SER A 96 8.45 6.79 -12.36
N LEU A 97 9.30 7.78 -12.62
CA LEU A 97 10.25 7.73 -13.73
C LEU A 97 11.26 6.58 -13.56
N LYS A 98 11.40 5.76 -14.60
CA LYS A 98 12.32 4.62 -14.66
C LYS A 98 13.48 4.85 -15.60
N ALA A 99 13.21 5.43 -16.76
CA ALA A 99 14.23 5.76 -17.75
C ALA A 99 13.82 7.02 -18.52
N PHE A 100 14.81 7.77 -18.96
CA PHE A 100 14.62 8.99 -19.72
C PHE A 100 15.76 9.18 -20.72
N GLY A 101 15.45 9.67 -21.90
CA GLY A 101 16.42 10.04 -22.92
C GLY A 101 15.94 11.23 -23.72
N ARG A 102 16.85 12.12 -24.12
CA ARG A 102 16.54 13.31 -24.91
C ARG A 102 17.52 13.45 -26.06
N SER A 103 16.99 13.66 -27.25
CA SER A 103 17.77 13.99 -28.43
C SER A 103 18.45 15.35 -28.25
N GLU A 104 19.65 15.48 -28.81
CA GLU A 104 20.56 16.60 -28.63
C GLU A 104 19.90 17.95 -29.00
N LEU A 105 19.08 17.95 -30.06
CA LEU A 105 18.40 19.14 -30.58
C LEU A 105 16.92 19.24 -30.16
N ALA A 106 16.44 18.36 -29.27
CA ALA A 106 15.05 18.43 -28.81
C ALA A 106 14.85 19.67 -27.92
N GLY A 107 13.74 20.39 -28.10
CA GLY A 107 13.44 21.57 -27.28
C GLY A 107 13.25 21.25 -25.79
N PRO A 108 13.51 22.18 -24.86
CA PRO A 108 13.47 21.92 -23.41
C PRO A 108 12.07 21.51 -22.90
N HIS A 109 11.00 22.02 -23.52
CA HIS A 109 9.62 21.67 -23.16
C HIS A 109 9.27 20.19 -23.40
N THR A 110 10.05 19.49 -24.24
CA THR A 110 9.81 18.07 -24.53
C THR A 110 10.05 17.17 -23.33
N VAL A 111 10.91 17.59 -22.39
CA VAL A 111 11.25 16.84 -21.17
C VAL A 111 10.01 16.62 -20.32
N ASP A 112 9.34 17.71 -19.94
CA ASP A 112 8.11 17.68 -19.14
C ASP A 112 6.97 17.04 -19.92
N SER A 113 6.86 17.34 -21.22
CA SER A 113 5.83 16.75 -22.09
C SER A 113 5.91 15.23 -22.13
N ALA A 114 7.11 14.67 -22.35
CA ALA A 114 7.32 13.23 -22.39
C ALA A 114 6.97 12.55 -21.06
N GLN A 115 7.44 13.11 -19.93
CA GLN A 115 7.16 12.56 -18.60
C GLN A 115 5.66 12.58 -18.27
N LYS A 116 4.98 13.69 -18.56
CA LYS A 116 3.53 13.81 -18.32
C LYS A 116 2.71 12.89 -19.20
N LYS A 117 3.08 12.73 -20.47
CA LYS A 117 2.44 11.76 -21.38
C LYS A 117 2.62 10.32 -20.89
N ALA A 118 3.82 9.96 -20.43
CA ALA A 118 4.12 8.63 -19.88
C ALA A 118 3.27 8.35 -18.63
N PHE A 119 3.25 9.30 -17.68
CA PHE A 119 2.43 9.24 -16.48
C PHE A 119 0.95 9.08 -16.82
N THR A 120 0.43 9.93 -17.71
CA THR A 120 -0.97 9.92 -18.12
C THR A 120 -1.36 8.56 -18.70
N ALA A 121 -0.54 8.01 -19.58
CA ALA A 121 -0.80 6.72 -20.21
C ALA A 121 -0.76 5.57 -19.19
N ALA A 122 0.19 5.58 -18.26
CA ALA A 122 0.27 4.59 -17.18
C ALA A 122 -0.93 4.65 -16.22
N SER A 123 -1.35 5.87 -15.86
CA SER A 123 -2.42 6.12 -14.89
C SER A 123 -3.80 5.81 -15.50
N MET A 124 -4.05 6.28 -16.71
CA MET A 124 -5.34 6.15 -17.39
C MET A 124 -5.50 4.85 -18.18
N GLY A 125 -4.39 4.12 -18.40
CA GLY A 125 -4.39 2.82 -19.07
C GLY A 125 -4.71 2.85 -20.57
N GLN A 126 -4.62 4.02 -21.20
CA GLN A 126 -4.94 4.23 -22.60
C GLN A 126 -4.05 5.30 -23.24
N PRO A 127 -3.93 5.33 -24.58
CA PRO A 127 -3.16 6.35 -25.29
C PRO A 127 -3.61 7.77 -24.94
N THR A 128 -2.66 8.70 -24.79
CA THR A 128 -2.99 10.10 -24.47
C THR A 128 -3.74 10.81 -25.60
N ALA A 129 -3.58 10.36 -26.85
CA ALA A 129 -4.37 10.85 -27.98
C ALA A 129 -5.87 10.52 -27.84
N ASN A 130 -6.19 9.34 -27.31
CA ASN A 130 -7.59 8.95 -27.07
C ASN A 130 -8.23 9.86 -26.02
N LEU A 131 -7.48 10.21 -24.98
CA LEU A 131 -7.93 11.15 -23.95
C LEU A 131 -8.11 12.56 -24.49
N ALA A 132 -7.18 13.03 -25.33
CA ALA A 132 -7.30 14.31 -26.02
C ALA A 132 -8.57 14.36 -26.87
N LYS A 133 -8.82 13.31 -27.66
CA LYS A 133 -10.06 13.18 -28.44
C LYS A 133 -11.29 13.15 -27.54
N LEU A 134 -11.25 12.40 -26.43
CA LEU A 134 -12.35 12.26 -25.50
C LEU A 134 -12.81 13.61 -24.93
N VAL A 135 -11.87 14.46 -24.48
CA VAL A 135 -12.22 15.78 -23.91
C VAL A 135 -12.64 16.79 -24.98
N THR A 136 -12.22 16.61 -26.22
CA THR A 136 -12.74 17.37 -27.38
C THR A 136 -14.17 16.97 -27.72
N ASP A 137 -14.44 15.66 -27.84
CA ASP A 137 -15.78 15.13 -28.16
C ASP A 137 -16.78 15.38 -27.03
N LYS A 138 -16.31 15.41 -25.78
CA LYS A 138 -17.12 15.54 -24.56
C LYS A 138 -16.56 16.65 -23.67
N PRO A 139 -16.90 17.93 -23.94
CA PRO A 139 -16.33 19.07 -23.21
C PRO A 139 -16.55 19.06 -21.70
N PHE A 140 -17.59 18.38 -21.19
CA PHE A 140 -17.80 18.22 -19.76
C PHE A 140 -16.71 17.38 -19.06
N LEU A 141 -15.88 16.65 -19.82
CA LEU A 141 -14.73 15.89 -19.32
C LEU A 141 -13.42 16.70 -19.29
N GLN A 142 -13.45 18.00 -19.61
CA GLN A 142 -12.24 18.83 -19.65
C GLN A 142 -11.43 18.84 -18.35
N GLY A 143 -12.08 18.63 -17.19
CA GLY A 143 -11.40 18.51 -15.90
C GLY A 143 -10.49 17.29 -15.76
N LEU A 144 -10.54 16.32 -16.70
CA LEU A 144 -9.65 15.16 -16.69
C LEU A 144 -8.17 15.56 -16.76
N LYS A 145 -7.84 16.65 -17.45
CA LYS A 145 -6.46 17.15 -17.53
C LYS A 145 -5.94 17.73 -16.21
N ASP A 146 -6.84 18.04 -15.28
CA ASP A 146 -6.54 18.75 -14.02
C ASP A 146 -6.57 17.80 -12.80
N MET A 147 -6.86 16.50 -13.00
CA MET A 147 -6.95 15.53 -11.91
C MET A 147 -5.60 15.26 -11.21
N ASP A 148 -4.49 15.42 -11.92
CA ASP A 148 -3.14 15.36 -11.37
C ASP A 148 -2.24 16.30 -12.20
N SER A 149 -1.38 17.06 -11.52
CA SER A 149 -0.42 17.99 -12.14
C SER A 149 0.51 17.36 -13.19
N ARG A 150 0.66 16.04 -13.16
CA ARG A 150 1.48 15.25 -14.09
C ARG A 150 0.69 14.82 -15.34
N MET A 151 -0.59 15.18 -15.46
CA MET A 151 -1.38 14.80 -16.63
C MET A 151 -1.11 15.71 -17.83
N LEU A 152 -1.07 15.11 -19.02
CA LEU A 152 -1.00 15.81 -20.30
C LEU A 152 -1.78 15.04 -21.37
N LEU A 153 -2.90 15.62 -21.80
CA LEU A 153 -3.78 15.09 -22.83
C LEU A 153 -3.31 15.58 -24.21
N LEU A 154 -2.16 15.05 -24.63
CA LEU A 154 -1.56 15.30 -25.93
C LEU A 154 -0.96 14.01 -26.45
N GLY A 155 -1.18 13.66 -27.73
CA GLY A 155 -0.68 12.43 -28.33
C GLY A 155 0.83 12.22 -28.13
N GLY A 156 1.24 10.95 -27.95
CA GLY A 156 2.63 10.56 -27.71
C GLY A 156 2.84 9.70 -26.46
N GLY A 157 1.84 9.54 -25.61
CA GLY A 157 1.86 8.63 -24.46
C GLY A 157 1.14 7.32 -24.76
N MET A 158 1.76 6.19 -24.44
CA MET A 158 1.23 4.84 -24.61
C MET A 158 1.36 4.02 -23.31
N PRO A 159 0.30 3.29 -22.90
CA PRO A 159 0.41 2.36 -21.78
C PRO A 159 1.28 1.18 -22.18
N ILE A 160 2.16 0.75 -21.28
CA ILE A 160 2.96 -0.46 -21.46
C ILE A 160 2.21 -1.60 -20.79
N LYS A 161 1.88 -2.64 -21.57
CA LYS A 161 1.12 -3.80 -21.10
C LYS A 161 1.93 -5.08 -21.27
N VAL A 162 1.93 -5.90 -20.23
CA VAL A 162 2.50 -7.26 -20.21
C VAL A 162 1.42 -8.18 -19.66
N ASP A 163 1.10 -9.26 -20.38
CA ASP A 163 0.05 -10.22 -20.02
C ASP A 163 -1.31 -9.55 -19.73
N GLY A 164 -1.65 -8.51 -20.49
CA GLY A 164 -2.88 -7.73 -20.32
C GLY A 164 -2.87 -6.75 -19.15
N GLN A 165 -1.83 -6.76 -18.30
CA GLN A 165 -1.68 -5.85 -17.17
C GLN A 165 -0.84 -4.64 -17.54
N ILE A 166 -1.26 -3.46 -17.07
CA ILE A 166 -0.44 -2.25 -17.21
C ILE A 166 0.73 -2.36 -16.25
N VAL A 167 1.95 -2.25 -16.77
CA VAL A 167 3.20 -2.28 -15.98
C VAL A 167 3.90 -0.94 -15.96
N GLY A 168 3.43 0.02 -16.75
CA GLY A 168 3.99 1.36 -16.85
C GLY A 168 3.43 2.15 -18.02
N GLY A 169 4.15 3.20 -18.41
CA GLY A 169 3.82 4.02 -19.56
C GLY A 169 5.07 4.57 -20.23
N ILE A 170 5.03 4.71 -21.55
CA ILE A 170 6.03 5.42 -22.34
C ILE A 170 5.41 6.73 -22.84
N GLY A 171 6.18 7.80 -22.85
CA GLY A 171 5.77 9.10 -23.39
C GLY A 171 6.88 9.69 -24.25
N ILE A 172 6.50 10.14 -25.44
CA ILE A 172 7.40 10.78 -26.40
C ILE A 172 6.88 12.19 -26.71
N GLY A 173 7.80 13.15 -26.81
CA GLY A 173 7.48 14.53 -27.16
C GLY A 173 8.59 15.17 -27.98
N GLY A 174 8.22 15.86 -29.06
CA GLY A 174 9.12 16.70 -29.85
C GLY A 174 8.98 16.55 -31.36
N ALA A 175 8.25 15.55 -31.85
CA ALA A 175 7.91 15.47 -33.25
C ALA A 175 6.92 16.60 -33.64
N PRO A 176 6.77 16.93 -34.95
CA PRO A 176 5.86 17.98 -35.41
C PRO A 176 4.38 17.78 -35.04
N GLY A 177 3.99 16.59 -34.61
CA GLY A 177 2.65 16.31 -34.11
C GLY A 177 2.61 15.10 -33.18
N GLY A 178 1.69 15.12 -32.20
CA GLY A 178 1.60 14.06 -31.19
C GLY A 178 1.25 12.67 -31.74
N HIS A 179 0.67 12.57 -32.94
CA HIS A 179 0.45 11.30 -33.62
C HIS A 179 1.77 10.67 -34.11
N LEU A 180 2.78 11.47 -34.42
CA LEU A 180 4.12 11.01 -34.79
C LEU A 180 4.91 10.55 -33.54
N ASP A 181 4.81 11.32 -32.45
CA ASP A 181 5.32 10.88 -31.14
C ASP A 181 4.72 9.51 -30.76
N GLN A 182 3.41 9.33 -30.96
CA GLN A 182 2.70 8.09 -30.66
C GLN A 182 3.18 6.94 -31.53
N ALA A 183 3.36 7.17 -32.84
CA ALA A 183 3.86 6.14 -33.76
C ALA A 183 5.25 5.63 -33.34
N CYS A 184 6.16 6.51 -32.91
CA CYS A 184 7.45 6.10 -32.35
C CYS A 184 7.28 5.25 -31.09
N ALA A 185 6.38 5.64 -30.19
CA ALA A 185 6.14 4.93 -28.93
C ALA A 185 5.57 3.53 -29.16
N GLU A 186 4.63 3.40 -30.09
CA GLU A 186 4.05 2.12 -30.52
C GLU A 186 5.12 1.17 -31.09
N GLN A 187 6.00 1.67 -31.98
CA GLN A 187 7.09 0.85 -32.52
C GLN A 187 8.12 0.47 -31.46
N ALA A 188 8.44 1.39 -30.53
CA ALA A 188 9.36 1.12 -29.43
C ALA A 188 8.85 -0.03 -28.55
N ILE A 189 7.58 0.01 -28.14
CA ILE A 189 6.94 -1.08 -27.37
C ILE A 189 7.00 -2.39 -28.16
N LYS A 190 6.59 -2.37 -29.44
CA LYS A 190 6.54 -3.56 -30.30
C LYS A 190 7.90 -4.24 -30.47
N VAL A 191 8.99 -3.48 -30.47
CA VAL A 191 10.34 -4.02 -30.64
C VAL A 191 10.98 -4.43 -29.33
N ALA A 192 10.84 -3.62 -28.28
CA ALA A 192 11.51 -3.85 -27.00
C ALA A 192 10.88 -4.97 -26.17
N LEU A 193 9.56 -5.21 -26.30
CA LEU A 193 8.79 -6.10 -25.42
C LEU A 193 8.15 -7.28 -26.19
N LYS A 194 8.87 -7.84 -27.17
CA LYS A 194 8.42 -9.01 -27.93
C LYS A 194 8.25 -10.26 -27.08
#